data_AF-A0A533V858-F1
#
_entry.id   AF-A0A533V858-F1
#
_cell.length_a   1.000
_cell.length_b   1.000
_cell.length_c   1.000
_cell.angle_alpha   90.00
_cell.angle_beta   90.00
_cell.angle_gamma   90.00
#
_symmetry.space_group_name_H-M   'P 1'
#
loop_
_entity.id
_entity.type
_entity.pdbx_description
1 polymer ?
#
loop_
_entity_poly.entity_id
_entity_poly.type
_entity_poly.pdbx_seq_one_letter_code
_entity_poly.pdbx_strand_id
1 'polypeptide(L)'
;MSEDLNSQPWGAQDRFQAHFIVKTGGQIFDAEFLAKTKLKTKGHFATKKVAGVVWVGGNIAETLNSDSDLTNMMVKLPYKDAQIWIEPTRNGIRIHGSWKSSYEFGISKELFAVYDKVASHVKRALGSPPV
;
A
#
# COMPACT_ATOMS: atom_id res chain seq x y z
N MET A 1 -17.70 16.00 35.25
CA MET A 1 -16.97 15.13 34.31
C MET A 1 -17.77 13.85 34.24
N SER A 2 -18.47 13.60 33.14
CA SER A 2 -19.22 12.35 32.95
C SER A 2 -18.22 11.24 32.64
N GLU A 3 -18.11 10.26 33.53
CA GLU A 3 -17.33 9.05 33.28
C GLU A 3 -17.98 8.27 32.14
N ASP A 4 -17.16 7.88 31.17
CA ASP A 4 -17.58 7.03 30.06
C ASP A 4 -17.80 5.62 30.62
N LEU A 5 -19.06 5.24 30.81
CA LEU A 5 -19.49 3.98 31.46
C LEU A 5 -19.08 2.72 30.68
N ASN A 6 -18.45 2.87 29.51
CA ASN A 6 -18.06 1.77 28.64
C ASN A 6 -16.59 1.91 28.23
N SER A 7 -15.70 1.86 29.21
CA SER A 7 -14.26 1.82 28.94
C SER A 7 -13.94 0.57 28.11
N GLN A 8 -13.57 0.78 26.84
CA GLN A 8 -13.09 -0.33 26.01
C GLN A 8 -11.87 -0.94 26.71
N PRO A 9 -11.80 -2.28 26.84
CA PRO A 9 -10.67 -2.91 27.51
C PRO A 9 -9.41 -2.59 26.70
N TRP A 10 -8.47 -1.89 27.34
CA TRP A 10 -7.18 -1.45 26.77
C TRP A 10 -6.20 -2.62 26.54
N GLY A 11 -6.70 -3.82 26.23
CA GLY A 11 -5.89 -4.94 25.76
C GLY A 11 -5.29 -4.65 24.38
N ALA A 12 -4.31 -5.45 23.96
CA ALA A 12 -3.76 -5.36 22.60
C ALA A 12 -4.87 -5.61 21.59
N GLN A 13 -5.41 -4.54 21.00
CA GLN A 13 -6.43 -4.65 19.96
C GLN A 13 -5.84 -5.38 18.75
N ASP A 14 -6.55 -6.38 18.24
CA ASP A 14 -6.13 -7.12 17.04
C ASP A 14 -5.93 -6.16 15.86
N ARG A 15 -4.79 -6.31 15.20
CA ARG A 15 -4.41 -5.52 14.02
C ARG A 15 -4.25 -6.44 12.83
N PHE A 16 -4.81 -6.00 11.70
CA PHE A 16 -4.85 -6.76 10.47
C PHE A 16 -4.15 -5.99 9.35
N GLN A 17 -3.52 -6.72 8.43
CA GLN A 17 -2.86 -6.15 7.26
C GLN A 17 -3.06 -7.12 6.10
N ALA A 18 -3.52 -6.60 4.96
CA ALA A 18 -3.65 -7.39 3.75
C ALA A 18 -2.33 -7.34 2.96
N HIS A 19 -1.83 -8.51 2.56
CA HIS A 19 -0.63 -8.65 1.75
C HIS A 19 -1.00 -9.23 0.39
N PHE A 20 -0.60 -8.53 -0.67
CA PHE A 20 -0.65 -9.03 -2.04
C PHE A 20 0.76 -9.46 -2.42
N ILE A 21 0.91 -10.69 -2.93
CA ILE A 21 2.24 -11.27 -3.17
C ILE A 21 2.36 -11.64 -4.64
N VAL A 22 3.30 -10.99 -5.33
CA VAL A 22 3.77 -11.46 -6.64
C VAL A 22 4.78 -12.57 -6.38
N LYS A 23 4.37 -13.81 -6.60
CA LYS A 23 5.23 -14.99 -6.39
C LYS A 23 6.39 -14.99 -7.37
N THR A 24 7.56 -15.37 -6.87
CA THR A 24 8.79 -15.53 -7.64
C THR A 24 9.24 -16.98 -7.53
N GLY A 25 9.95 -17.49 -8.54
CA GLY A 25 10.47 -18.87 -8.54
C GLY A 25 11.60 -19.12 -7.53
N GLY A 26 12.07 -18.09 -6.83
CA GLY A 26 13.16 -18.15 -5.86
C GLY A 26 13.25 -16.88 -5.01
N GLN A 27 14.23 -16.84 -4.11
CA GLN A 27 14.48 -15.69 -3.24
C GLN A 27 14.88 -14.45 -4.05
N ILE A 28 14.11 -13.38 -3.90
CA ILE A 28 14.47 -12.05 -4.39
C ILE A 28 14.67 -11.19 -3.15
N PHE A 29 15.89 -10.74 -2.93
CA PHE A 29 16.24 -9.74 -1.90
C PHE A 29 16.70 -8.43 -2.52
N ASP A 30 16.34 -8.24 -3.78
CA ASP A 30 16.84 -7.13 -4.56
C ASP A 30 16.20 -5.82 -4.08
N ALA A 31 17.06 -4.93 -3.60
CA ALA A 31 16.68 -3.60 -3.15
C ALA A 31 16.02 -2.77 -4.27
N GLU A 32 16.21 -3.16 -5.55
CA GLU A 32 15.55 -2.56 -6.70
C GLU A 32 14.01 -2.63 -6.62
N PHE A 33 13.47 -3.64 -5.93
CA PHE A 33 12.02 -3.80 -5.72
C PHE A 33 11.50 -3.18 -4.42
N LEU A 34 12.36 -2.60 -3.60
CA LEU A 34 11.96 -2.00 -2.34
C LEU A 34 11.46 -0.58 -2.60
N ALA A 35 10.17 -0.33 -2.34
CA ALA A 35 9.59 0.99 -2.54
C ALA A 35 8.45 1.29 -1.57
N LYS A 36 8.20 2.58 -1.33
CA LYS A 36 7.07 3.05 -0.55
C LYS A 36 6.52 4.36 -1.08
N THR A 37 5.26 4.62 -0.80
CA THR A 37 4.61 5.88 -1.15
C THR A 37 5.04 7.02 -0.22
N LYS A 38 5.35 8.17 -0.79
CA LYS A 38 5.50 9.48 -0.15
C LYS A 38 4.35 10.37 -0.62
N LEU A 39 3.40 10.62 0.27
CA LEU A 39 2.16 11.33 -0.04
C LEU A 39 2.34 12.84 0.12
N LYS A 40 1.87 13.61 -0.87
CA LYS A 40 1.58 15.04 -0.72
C LYS A 40 0.12 15.18 -0.32
N THR A 41 -0.17 15.89 0.76
CA THR A 41 -1.52 15.99 1.31
C THR A 41 -2.00 17.42 1.43
N LYS A 42 -3.31 17.63 1.35
CA LYS A 42 -3.97 18.91 1.67
C LYS A 42 -4.96 18.70 2.84
N GLY A 43 -5.18 19.74 3.64
CA GLY A 43 -6.04 19.69 4.83
C GLY A 43 -5.36 19.13 6.08
N HIS A 44 -6.10 19.09 7.19
CA HIS A 44 -5.61 18.68 8.52
C HIS A 44 -6.52 17.61 9.13
N PHE A 45 -5.95 16.77 10.01
CA PHE A 45 -6.69 15.74 10.76
C PHE A 45 -7.57 14.84 9.86
N ALA A 46 -8.87 14.74 10.16
CA ALA A 46 -9.83 13.88 9.47
C ALA A 46 -10.16 14.33 8.04
N THR A 47 -9.89 15.59 7.68
CA THR A 47 -10.13 16.11 6.32
C THR A 47 -8.90 16.00 5.42
N LYS A 48 -7.83 15.36 5.90
CA LYS A 48 -6.59 15.15 5.14
C LYS A 48 -6.88 14.30 3.89
N LYS A 49 -6.67 14.91 2.72
CA LYS A 49 -6.81 14.27 1.41
C LYS A 49 -5.46 14.14 0.72
N VAL A 50 -5.31 13.08 -0.08
CA VAL A 50 -4.15 12.91 -0.96
C VAL A 50 -4.26 13.92 -2.09
N ALA A 51 -3.20 14.68 -2.31
CA ALA A 51 -3.08 15.67 -3.38
C ALA A 51 -2.02 15.27 -4.42
N GLY A 52 -1.18 14.29 -4.09
CA GLY A 52 -0.19 13.72 -4.99
C GLY A 52 0.50 12.54 -4.33
N VAL A 53 1.05 11.65 -5.15
CA VAL A 53 1.78 10.46 -4.71
C VAL A 53 3.11 10.43 -5.44
N VAL A 54 4.18 10.14 -4.70
CA VAL A 54 5.51 9.86 -5.24
C VAL A 54 5.99 8.56 -4.62
N TRP A 55 6.44 7.62 -5.42
CA TRP A 55 7.12 6.42 -4.95
C TRP A 55 8.59 6.74 -4.69
N VAL A 56 9.12 6.25 -3.58
CA VAL A 56 10.53 6.36 -3.20
C VAL A 56 11.08 4.98 -2.89
N GLY A 57 12.26 4.65 -3.39
CA GLY A 57 12.80 3.30 -3.32
C GLY A 57 13.79 3.01 -4.44
N GLY A 58 13.97 1.72 -4.74
CA GLY A 58 14.75 1.24 -5.88
C GLY A 58 14.08 1.51 -7.23
N ASN A 59 14.58 0.88 -8.30
CA ASN A 59 14.17 1.08 -9.69
C ASN A 59 12.65 0.94 -9.92
N ILE A 60 11.97 0.09 -9.16
CA ILE A 60 10.51 -0.03 -9.25
C ILE A 60 9.80 1.29 -8.94
N ALA A 61 10.35 2.14 -8.07
CA ALA A 61 9.76 3.42 -7.72
C ALA A 61 9.72 4.37 -8.93
N GLU A 62 10.78 4.41 -9.75
CA GLU A 62 10.83 5.22 -10.96
C GLU A 62 9.77 4.76 -11.97
N THR A 63 9.67 3.44 -12.16
CA THR A 63 8.65 2.82 -13.02
C THR A 63 7.24 3.21 -12.57
N LEU A 64 6.94 3.08 -11.28
CA LEU A 64 5.64 3.45 -10.72
C LEU A 64 5.36 4.95 -10.80
N ASN A 65 6.38 5.80 -10.67
CA ASN A 65 6.25 7.26 -10.81
C ASN A 65 5.97 7.70 -12.27
N SER A 66 6.42 6.93 -13.25
CA SER A 66 6.14 7.18 -14.67
C SER A 66 4.71 6.82 -15.09
N ASP A 67 3.97 6.09 -14.26
CA ASP A 67 2.58 5.71 -14.50
C ASP A 67 1.62 6.78 -13.96
N SER A 68 1.17 7.65 -14.87
CA SER A 68 0.20 8.71 -14.55
C SER A 68 -1.17 8.15 -14.16
N ASP A 69 -1.60 7.01 -14.71
CA ASP A 69 -2.86 6.36 -14.36
C ASP A 69 -2.82 5.83 -12.93
N LEU A 70 -1.73 5.18 -12.53
CA LEU A 70 -1.51 4.73 -11.16
C LEU A 70 -1.58 5.93 -10.20
N THR A 71 -0.91 7.02 -10.55
CA THR A 71 -0.95 8.25 -9.73
C THR A 71 -2.38 8.78 -9.60
N ASN A 72 -3.15 8.82 -10.71
CA ASN A 72 -4.54 9.26 -10.73
C ASN A 72 -5.48 8.35 -9.91
N MET A 73 -5.22 7.04 -9.89
CA MET A 73 -5.96 6.10 -9.04
C MET A 73 -5.65 6.34 -7.56
N MET A 74 -4.38 6.50 -7.20
CA MET A 74 -3.97 6.64 -5.80
C MET A 74 -4.40 7.96 -5.16
N VAL A 75 -4.48 9.06 -5.92
CA VAL A 75 -4.97 10.36 -5.40
C VAL A 75 -6.43 10.29 -4.96
N LYS A 76 -7.21 9.33 -5.48
CA LYS A 76 -8.62 9.12 -5.11
C LYS A 76 -8.79 8.27 -3.84
N LEU A 77 -7.72 7.60 -3.38
CA LEU A 77 -7.77 6.76 -2.19
C LEU A 77 -7.82 7.61 -0.91
N PRO A 78 -8.42 7.08 0.17
CA PRO A 78 -8.24 7.62 1.51
C PRO A 78 -6.77 7.73 1.89
N TYR A 79 -6.40 8.73 2.69
CA TYR A 79 -5.00 8.95 3.10
C TYR A 79 -4.33 7.70 3.70
N LYS A 80 -5.06 6.94 4.54
CA LYS A 80 -4.56 5.71 5.14
C LYS A 80 -4.31 4.59 4.12
N ASP A 81 -5.13 4.52 3.08
CA ASP A 81 -5.07 3.46 2.06
C ASP A 81 -4.04 3.77 0.97
N ALA A 82 -3.74 5.05 0.75
CA ALA A 82 -2.67 5.48 -0.15
C ALA A 82 -1.25 5.23 0.41
N GLN A 83 -1.12 4.84 1.69
CA GLN A 83 0.15 4.43 2.27
C GLN A 83 0.44 2.98 1.87
N ILE A 84 1.30 2.80 0.88
CA ILE A 84 1.63 1.49 0.32
C ILE A 84 3.15 1.25 0.37
N TRP A 85 3.52 0.02 0.66
CA TRP A 85 4.88 -0.50 0.65
C TRP A 85 4.99 -1.68 -0.30
N ILE A 86 6.17 -1.80 -0.90
CA ILE A 86 6.60 -2.89 -1.75
C ILE A 86 7.90 -3.41 -1.14
N GLU A 87 7.90 -4.67 -0.76
CA GLU A 87 9.00 -5.29 -0.05
C GLU A 87 9.34 -6.65 -0.66
N PRO A 88 10.58 -6.88 -1.13
CA PRO A 88 11.03 -8.20 -1.51
C PRO A 88 11.06 -9.13 -0.29
N THR A 89 10.65 -10.39 -0.48
CA THR A 89 10.60 -11.41 0.57
C THR A 89 11.13 -12.73 0.06
N ARG A 90 11.27 -13.71 0.96
CA ARG A 90 11.72 -15.06 0.61
C ARG A 90 10.91 -15.72 -0.52
N ASN A 91 9.61 -15.44 -0.61
CA ASN A 91 8.66 -16.16 -1.47
C ASN A 91 8.05 -15.28 -2.57
N GLY A 92 8.58 -14.08 -2.79
CA GLY A 92 8.02 -13.12 -3.74
C GLY A 92 8.13 -11.68 -3.28
N ILE A 93 7.54 -10.79 -4.06
CA ILE A 93 7.48 -9.36 -3.75
C ILE A 93 6.12 -9.06 -3.13
N ARG A 94 6.13 -8.55 -1.91
CA ARG A 94 4.96 -8.23 -1.10
C ARG A 94 4.56 -6.79 -1.32
N ILE A 95 3.28 -6.56 -1.54
CA ILE A 95 2.66 -5.25 -1.65
C ILE A 95 1.62 -5.16 -0.53
N HIS A 96 1.70 -4.14 0.32
CA HIS A 96 0.81 -4.01 1.46
C HIS A 96 0.58 -2.55 1.86
N GLY A 97 -0.54 -2.32 2.57
CA GLY A 97 -0.85 -1.04 3.20
C GLY A 97 -0.48 -1.00 4.68
N SER A 98 -1.01 -0.04 5.41
CA SER A 98 -0.84 0.08 6.87
C SER A 98 -1.64 -0.96 7.64
N TRP A 99 -1.23 -1.24 8.88
CA TRP A 99 -2.00 -2.06 9.82
C TRP A 99 -3.31 -1.37 10.22
N LYS A 100 -4.43 -2.08 10.12
CA LYS A 100 -5.79 -1.60 10.43
C LYS A 100 -6.37 -2.32 11.64
N SER A 101 -7.34 -1.72 12.32
CA SER A 101 -8.17 -2.44 13.31
C SER A 101 -9.17 -3.36 12.61
N SER A 102 -9.82 -4.27 13.33
CA SER A 102 -10.90 -5.10 12.80
C SER A 102 -12.02 -4.29 12.14
N TYR A 103 -12.34 -3.12 12.69
CA TYR A 103 -13.39 -2.24 12.15
C TYR A 103 -12.98 -1.52 10.86
N GLU A 104 -11.71 -1.11 10.75
CA GLU A 104 -11.19 -0.43 9.56
C GLU A 104 -10.76 -1.41 8.46
N PHE A 105 -10.61 -2.69 8.79
CA PHE A 105 -10.09 -3.69 7.87
C PHE A 105 -11.07 -3.98 6.73
N GLY A 106 -10.60 -3.71 5.51
CA GLY A 106 -11.35 -3.91 4.29
C GLY A 106 -10.50 -3.47 3.09
N ILE A 107 -10.75 -4.11 1.96
CA ILE A 107 -10.12 -3.79 0.68
C ILE A 107 -11.24 -3.33 -0.26
N SER A 108 -11.24 -2.03 -0.58
CA SER A 108 -12.16 -1.49 -1.58
C SER A 108 -11.74 -1.92 -2.98
N LYS A 109 -12.66 -1.82 -3.95
CA LYS A 109 -12.36 -2.14 -5.36
C LYS A 109 -11.26 -1.24 -5.92
N GLU A 110 -11.25 0.02 -5.52
CA GLU A 110 -10.27 1.03 -5.92
C GLU A 110 -8.88 0.70 -5.34
N LEU A 111 -8.83 0.31 -4.06
CA LEU A 111 -7.57 -0.11 -3.42
C LEU A 111 -7.03 -1.39 -4.07
N PHE A 112 -7.90 -2.36 -4.36
CA PHE A 112 -7.52 -3.58 -5.08
C PHE A 112 -6.96 -3.26 -6.48
N ALA A 113 -7.61 -2.37 -7.24
CA ALA A 113 -7.14 -1.98 -8.58
C ALA A 113 -5.76 -1.31 -8.53
N VAL A 114 -5.48 -0.52 -7.49
CA VAL A 114 -4.13 0.04 -7.26
C VAL A 114 -3.12 -1.07 -7.00
N TYR A 115 -3.43 -2.02 -6.11
CA TYR A 115 -2.53 -3.15 -5.83
C TYR A 115 -2.27 -4.01 -7.08
N ASP A 116 -3.30 -4.27 -7.89
CA ASP A 116 -3.17 -5.04 -9.13
C ASP A 116 -2.31 -4.31 -10.17
N LYS A 117 -2.50 -3.01 -10.36
CA LYS A 117 -1.65 -2.18 -11.24
C LYS A 117 -0.19 -2.18 -10.78
N VAL A 118 0.07 -2.06 -9.47
CA VAL A 118 1.43 -2.17 -8.91
C VAL A 118 2.00 -3.57 -9.16
N ALA A 119 1.23 -4.63 -8.91
CA ALA A 119 1.64 -6.01 -9.16
C ALA A 119 1.97 -6.26 -10.64
N SER A 120 1.24 -5.65 -11.57
CA SER A 120 1.50 -5.70 -13.00
C SER A 120 2.88 -5.11 -13.35
N HIS A 121 3.24 -3.95 -12.77
CA HIS A 121 4.58 -3.36 -12.94
C HIS A 121 5.67 -4.27 -12.39
N VAL A 122 5.46 -4.83 -11.20
CA VAL A 122 6.40 -5.78 -10.59
C VAL A 122 6.60 -7.01 -11.48
N LYS A 123 5.52 -7.61 -12.00
CA LYS A 123 5.60 -8.76 -12.93
C LYS A 123 6.38 -8.42 -14.20
N ARG A 124 6.13 -7.26 -14.80
CA ARG A 124 6.86 -6.78 -15.99
C ARG A 124 8.35 -6.63 -15.70
N ALA A 125 8.71 -6.02 -14.56
CA ALA A 125 10.11 -5.85 -14.15
C ALA A 125 10.80 -7.19 -13.88
N LEU A 126 10.06 -8.21 -13.43
CA LEU A 126 10.55 -9.59 -13.30
C LEU A 126 10.65 -10.36 -14.63
N GLY A 127 10.28 -9.76 -15.77
CA GLY A 127 10.23 -10.43 -17.07
C GLY A 127 9.14 -11.51 -17.16
N SER A 128 8.18 -11.54 -16.24
CA SER A 128 7.05 -12.47 -16.28
C SER A 128 5.94 -11.89 -17.16
N PRO A 129 5.45 -12.61 -18.18
CA PRO A 129 4.37 -12.10 -19.01
C PRO A 129 3.10 -11.89 -18.17
N PRO A 130 2.28 -10.86 -18.47
CA PRO A 130 0.96 -10.74 -17.87
C PRO A 130 0.12 -11.97 -18.25
N VAL A 131 -0.53 -12.58 -17.26
CA VAL A 131 -1.50 -13.68 -17.45
C VAL A 131 -2.77 -13.12 -18.04
#